data_AF-A0A1U7P234-F1
#
_entry.id   AF-A0A1U7P234-F1
#
_cell.length_a   1.000
_cell.length_b   1.000
_cell.length_c   1.000
_cell.angle_alpha   90.00
_cell.angle_beta   90.00
_cell.angle_gamma   90.00
#
_symmetry.space_group_name_H-M   'P 1'
#
loop_
_entity.id
_entity.type
_entity.pdbx_description
1 polymer ?
#
loop_
_entity_poly.entity_id
_entity_poly.type
_entity_poly.pdbx_seq_one_letter_code
_entity_poly.pdbx_strand_id
1 'polypeptide(L)' 'MLANPAPAAGQVGGRRPKLSQSQRAELVRGVREERYTMAQAARLFDVHPATVSRLMAQVHVAERL' A
#
# COMPACT_ATOMS: atom_id res chain seq x y z
N MET A 1 -27.01 -7.73 2.62
CA MET A 1 -25.97 -8.05 1.61
C MET A 1 -25.38 -6.70 1.19
N LEU A 2 -24.12 -6.35 1.45
CA LEU A 2 -22.89 -7.08 1.17
C LEU A 2 -21.86 -6.89 2.29
N ALA A 3 -21.04 -7.92 2.49
CA ALA A 3 -20.16 -8.13 3.62
C ALA A 3 -18.94 -7.19 3.66
N ASN A 4 -18.56 -6.81 4.87
CA ASN A 4 -17.26 -6.27 5.23
C ASN A 4 -16.25 -7.43 5.35
N PRO A 5 -14.97 -7.21 5.00
CA PRO A 5 -13.92 -7.70 5.88
C PRO A 5 -13.07 -6.53 6.39
N ALA A 6 -13.14 -6.30 7.71
CA ALA A 6 -12.23 -5.44 8.43
C ALA A 6 -10.81 -6.05 8.40
N PRO A 7 -9.76 -5.31 8.01
CA PRO A 7 -8.41 -5.80 8.17
C PRO A 7 -7.98 -5.63 9.63
N ALA A 8 -8.17 -6.70 10.41
CA ALA A 8 -7.45 -6.91 11.65
C ALA A 8 -6.02 -7.35 11.32
N ALA A 9 -5.02 -6.52 11.62
CA ALA A 9 -3.64 -6.96 11.68
C ALA A 9 -2.88 -6.08 12.68
N GLY A 10 -2.36 -6.73 13.72
CA GLY A 10 -1.78 -6.12 14.90
C GLY A 10 -0.60 -5.19 14.62
N GLN A 11 -0.55 -4.11 15.39
CA GLN A 11 0.57 -3.19 15.41
C GLN A 11 1.73 -3.83 16.20
N VAL A 12 2.65 -4.51 15.51
CA VAL A 12 3.91 -4.96 16.11
C VAL A 12 4.79 -3.72 16.34
N GLY A 13 5.15 -3.48 17.60
CA GLY A 13 5.85 -2.30 18.09
C GLY A 13 7.23 -2.08 17.45
N GLY A 14 7.44 -0.88 16.91
CA GLY A 14 8.68 -0.37 16.32
C GLY A 14 8.46 1.03 15.73
N ARG A 15 9.52 1.70 15.20
CA ARG A 15 9.43 3.03 14.56
C ARG A 15 8.26 3.02 13.57
N ARG A 16 7.21 3.81 13.86
CA ARG A 16 6.00 3.85 13.04
C ARG A 16 6.38 4.19 11.60
N PRO A 17 6.18 3.30 10.62
CA PRO A 17 6.37 3.65 9.23
C PRO A 17 5.34 4.73 8.83
N LYS A 18 5.72 5.61 7.90
CA LYS A 18 4.85 6.71 7.42
C LYS A 18 3.53 6.21 6.79
N LEU A 19 3.48 4.93 6.39
CA LEU A 19 2.28 4.25 5.92
C LEU A 19 1.90 3.09 6.84
N SER A 20 0.65 3.07 7.29
CA SER A 20 0.04 1.90 7.93
C SER A 20 -0.07 0.72 6.94
N GLN A 21 -0.28 -0.49 7.46
CA GLN A 21 -0.48 -1.66 6.61
C GLN A 21 -1.73 -1.51 5.73
N SER A 22 -2.81 -0.92 6.25
CA SER A 22 -4.03 -0.64 5.48
C SER A 22 -3.79 0.39 4.37
N GLN A 23 -3.03 1.45 4.63
CA GLN A 23 -2.67 2.44 3.61
C GLN A 23 -1.81 1.83 2.51
N ARG A 24 -0.87 0.94 2.86
CA ARG A 24 -0.08 0.21 1.86
C ARG A 24 -0.95 -0.68 0.98
N ALA A 25 -1.87 -1.43 1.58
CA ALA A 25 -2.80 -2.29 0.84
C ALA A 25 -3.69 -1.47 -0.11
N GLU A 26 -4.24 -0.36 0.36
CA GLU A 26 -5.04 0.53 -0.49
C GLU A 26 -4.22 1.12 -1.63
N LEU A 27 -2.99 1.56 -1.34
CA LEU A 27 -2.06 2.09 -2.34
C LEU A 27 -1.82 1.07 -3.45
N VAL A 28 -1.45 -0.16 -3.07
CA VAL A 28 -1.20 -1.27 -4.01
C VAL A 28 -2.44 -1.55 -4.85
N ARG A 29 -3.60 -1.67 -4.20
CA ARG A 29 -4.87 -1.94 -4.86
C ARG A 29 -5.22 -0.84 -5.87
N GLY A 30 -5.16 0.43 -5.47
CA GLY A 30 -5.54 1.54 -6.34
C GLY A 30 -4.59 1.75 -7.52
N VAL A 31 -3.29 1.48 -7.37
CA VAL A 31 -2.35 1.49 -8.50
C VAL A 31 -2.64 0.34 -9.47
N ARG A 32 -2.96 -0.87 -8.97
CA ARG A 32 -3.29 -2.04 -9.79
C ARG A 32 -4.60 -1.92 -10.54
N GLU A 33 -5.60 -1.33 -9.89
CA GLU A 33 -6.90 -1.03 -10.49
C GLU A 33 -6.86 0.22 -11.38
N GLU A 34 -5.66 0.79 -11.62
CA GLU A 34 -5.43 1.99 -12.43
C GLU A 34 -6.22 3.22 -11.96
N ARG A 35 -6.71 3.23 -10.71
CA ARG A 35 -7.45 4.35 -10.11
C ARG A 35 -6.57 5.59 -9.94
N TYR A 36 -5.26 5.38 -9.82
CA TYR A 36 -4.25 6.44 -9.83
C TYR A 36 -2.88 5.85 -10.19
N THR A 37 -2.03 6.67 -10.80
CA THR A 37 -0.62 6.34 -11.07
C THR A 37 0.22 6.27 -9.79
N MET A 38 1.39 5.64 -9.85
CA MET A 38 2.35 5.63 -8.72
C MET A 38 2.75 7.04 -8.25
N ALA A 39 2.88 8.00 -9.17
CA ALA A 39 3.20 9.39 -8.83
C ALA A 39 2.03 10.09 -8.12
N GLN A 40 0.80 9.83 -8.54
CA GLN A 40 -0.40 10.33 -7.87
C GLN A 40 -0.57 9.68 -6.49
N ALA A 41 -0.32 8.38 -6.36
CA ALA A 41 -0.30 7.68 -5.09
C ALA A 41 0.67 8.33 -4.10
N ALA A 42 1.89 8.66 -4.56
CA ALA A 42 2.89 9.32 -3.72
C ALA A 42 2.36 10.62 -3.11
N ARG A 43 1.63 11.42 -3.90
CA ARG A 43 1.00 12.66 -3.44
C ARG A 43 -0.18 12.40 -2.50
N LEU A 44 -1.08 11.48 -2.85
CA LEU A 44 -2.28 11.14 -2.08
C LEU A 44 -1.96 10.62 -0.68
N PHE A 45 -0.89 9.83 -0.55
CA PHE A 45 -0.46 9.24 0.71
C PHE A 45 0.67 10.02 1.40
N ASP A 46 1.02 11.21 0.90
CA ASP A 46 2.11 12.05 1.41
C ASP A 46 3.44 11.27 1.62
N VAL A 47 3.88 10.54 0.60
CA VAL A 47 5.14 9.78 0.63
C VAL A 47 6.01 10.09 -0.57
N HIS A 48 7.31 9.84 -0.42
CA HIS A 48 8.25 9.97 -1.53
C HIS A 48 7.94 8.93 -2.64
N PRO A 49 8.03 9.27 -3.94
CA PRO A 49 7.81 8.33 -5.04
C PRO A 49 8.68 7.06 -4.95
N ALA A 50 9.90 7.19 -4.42
CA ALA A 50 10.78 6.03 -4.19
C ALA A 50 10.19 5.01 -3.20
N THR A 51 9.41 5.47 -2.21
CA THR A 51 8.70 4.59 -1.28
C THR A 51 7.63 3.79 -2.01
N VAL A 52 6.90 4.43 -2.92
CA VAL A 52 5.88 3.78 -3.75
C VAL A 52 6.51 2.76 -4.69
N SER A 53 7.57 3.14 -5.39
CA SER A 53 8.31 2.24 -6.29
C SER A 53 8.85 1.02 -5.54
N ARG A 54 9.46 1.21 -4.37
CA ARG A 54 9.94 0.10 -3.53
C ARG A 54 8.81 -0.81 -3.07
N LEU A 55 7.67 -0.26 -2.67
CA LEU A 55 6.50 -1.04 -2.26
C LEU A 55 5.97 -1.88 -3.43
N MET A 56 5.81 -1.29 -4.63
CA MET A 56 5.35 -2.03 -5.81
C MET A 56 6.33 -3.13 -6.23
N ALA A 57 7.64 -2.87 -6.15
CA ALA A 57 8.66 -3.87 -6.47
C ALA A 57 8.59 -5.08 -5.52
N GLN A 58 8.40 -4.85 -4.21
CA GLN A 58 8.23 -5.94 -3.24
C GLN A 58 6.99 -6.79 -3.54
N VAL A 59 5.90 -6.16 -3.93
CA VAL A 59 4.68 -6.87 -4.31
C VAL A 59 4.91 -7.72 -5.56
N HIS A 60 5.50 -7.17 -6.62
CA HIS A 60 5.79 -7.94 -7.83
C HIS A 60 6.76 -9.11 -7.59
N VAL A 61 7.75 -8.94 -6.70
CA VAL A 61 8.64 -10.04 -6.32
C VAL A 61 7.87 -11.13 -5.58
N ALA A 62 6.99 -10.74 -4.65
CA ALA A 62 6.17 -11.69 -3.90
C ALA A 62 5.17 -12.47 -4.79
N GLU A 63 4.74 -11.90 -5.92
CA GLU A 63 3.85 -12.59 -6.88
C GLU A 63 4.57 -13.53 -7.84
N ARG A 64 5.88 -13.36 -8.01
CA ARG A 64 6.69 -14.22 -8.87
C ARG A 64 7.20 -15.48 -8.17
N LEU A 65 6.97 -15.58 -6.86
CA LEU A 65 7.36 -16.71 -6.00
C LEU A 65 6.11 -17.49 -5.59
#